data_AF-A0A350P176-F1
#
_entry.id   AF-A0A350P176-F1
#
_cell.length_a   1.000
_cell.length_b   1.000
_cell.length_c   1.000
_cell.angle_alpha   90.00
_cell.angle_beta   90.00
_cell.angle_gamma   90.00
#
_symmetry.space_group_name_H-M   'P 1'
#
loop_
_entity.id
_entity.type
_entity.pdbx_description
1 polymer ?
#
loop_
_entity_poly.entity_id
_entity_poly.type
_entity_poly.pdbx_seq_one_letter_code
_entity_poly.pdbx_strand_id
1 'polypeptide(L)'
;MAYTINQYNVHNAGLYWHIDRYPRTGAARYWLDQYKNYKEWEGQEPTTLTVHNVWQNYGGPEEGGWWYTAGGPVSSPFWIGDKSTICIYNKKQAVREAIELTRKWRLHEQPSTTDSRELGAIEVNFSNGYAKYFPEERPRYE
;
A
#
# COMPACT_ATOMS: atom_id res chain seq x y z
N MET A 1 11.33 -18.57 1.18
CA MET A 1 11.61 -17.20 1.66
C MET A 1 10.29 -16.69 2.19
N ALA A 2 10.13 -16.68 3.52
CA ALA A 2 8.83 -16.42 4.15
C ALA A 2 8.48 -14.94 4.02
N TYR A 3 7.34 -14.63 3.40
CA TYR A 3 6.73 -13.32 3.46
C TYR A 3 6.22 -13.10 4.89
N THR A 4 7.05 -12.55 5.76
CA THR A 4 6.59 -12.06 7.05
C THR A 4 5.82 -10.77 6.79
N ILE A 5 4.52 -10.92 6.51
CA ILE A 5 3.57 -9.82 6.49
C ILE A 5 3.63 -9.20 7.87
N ASN A 6 4.18 -7.98 7.97
CA ASN A 6 4.12 -7.18 9.18
C ASN A 6 2.64 -7.01 9.56
N GLN A 7 2.21 -7.80 10.54
CA GLN A 7 0.90 -7.74 11.17
C GLN A 7 0.81 -6.48 12.04
N TYR A 8 0.62 -5.33 11.40
CA TYR A 8 -0.10 -4.22 11.99
C TYR A 8 -0.94 -3.59 10.88
N ASN A 9 -2.24 -3.47 11.11
CA ASN A 9 -3.13 -2.70 10.27
C ASN A 9 -2.81 -1.20 10.42
N VAL A 10 -2.01 -0.66 9.49
CA VAL A 10 -1.48 0.73 9.54
C VAL A 10 -1.56 1.45 8.19
N HIS A 11 -2.42 1.00 7.27
CA HIS A 11 -2.28 1.25 5.82
C HIS A 11 -2.07 2.72 5.39
N ASN A 12 -2.40 3.73 6.20
CA ASN A 12 -1.88 5.08 6.05
C ASN A 12 -1.63 5.83 7.38
N ALA A 13 -1.58 5.15 8.53
CA ALA A 13 -1.50 5.86 9.82
C ALA A 13 -0.18 6.64 9.93
N GLY A 14 0.93 6.06 9.46
CA GLY A 14 2.21 6.77 9.36
C GLY A 14 2.13 8.02 8.48
N LEU A 15 1.39 7.95 7.37
CA LEU A 15 1.17 9.10 6.48
C LEU A 15 0.30 10.18 7.15
N TYR A 16 -0.78 9.78 7.83
CA TYR A 16 -1.63 10.68 8.62
C TYR A 16 -0.79 11.45 9.65
N TRP A 17 -0.01 10.74 10.48
CA TRP A 17 0.85 11.37 11.49
C TRP A 17 1.82 12.38 10.90
N HIS A 18 2.40 12.10 9.73
CA HIS A 18 3.29 13.03 9.06
C HIS A 18 2.57 14.27 8.55
N ILE A 19 1.37 14.12 7.96
CA ILE A 19 0.58 15.22 7.44
C ILE A 19 0.04 16.08 8.57
N ASP A 20 -0.50 15.48 9.63
CA ASP A 20 -0.99 16.18 10.81
C ASP A 20 0.12 17.03 11.46
N ARG A 21 1.29 16.42 11.68
CA ARG A 21 2.44 17.11 12.28
C ARG A 21 3.07 18.16 11.35
N TYR A 22 3.07 17.92 10.04
CA TYR A 22 3.69 18.79 9.05
C TYR A 22 2.78 19.06 7.85
N PRO A 23 1.75 19.91 7.97
CA PRO A 23 0.69 20.03 6.95
C PRO A 23 1.18 20.32 5.52
N ARG A 24 2.29 21.07 5.40
CA ARG A 24 2.87 21.44 4.09
C ARG A 24 3.86 20.42 3.52
N THR A 25 4.51 19.63 4.37
CA THR A 25 5.65 18.78 3.97
C THR A 25 5.54 17.32 4.40
N GLY A 26 4.48 16.96 5.11
CA GLY A 26 4.27 15.66 5.72
C GLY A 26 4.29 14.52 4.72
N ALA A 27 3.53 14.65 3.62
CA ALA A 27 3.53 13.66 2.56
C ALA A 27 4.93 13.43 1.98
N ALA A 28 5.68 14.52 1.71
CA ALA A 28 7.04 14.40 1.17
C ALA A 28 8.00 13.71 2.15
N ARG A 29 7.90 14.03 3.45
CA ARG A 29 8.70 13.39 4.50
C ARG A 29 8.39 11.90 4.60
N TYR A 30 7.11 11.56 4.68
CA TYR A 30 6.65 10.18 4.71
C TYR A 30 7.20 9.36 3.53
N TRP A 31 7.06 9.87 2.30
CA TRP A 31 7.54 9.13 1.12
C TRP A 31 9.05 9.07 1.01
N LEU A 32 9.79 10.07 1.53
CA LEU A 32 11.24 9.98 1.65
C LEU A 32 11.66 8.88 2.63
N ASP A 33 10.94 8.74 3.75
CA ASP A 33 11.20 7.70 4.75
C ASP A 33 10.83 6.32 4.19
N GLN A 34 9.68 6.18 3.53
CA GLN A 34 9.30 4.92 2.87
C GLN A 34 10.32 4.51 1.79
N TYR A 35 10.82 5.47 1.01
CA TYR A 35 11.85 5.20 0.01
C TYR A 35 13.16 4.73 0.66
N LYS A 36 13.55 5.35 1.77
CA LYS A 36 14.74 4.96 2.54
C LYS A 36 14.57 3.55 3.12
N ASN A 37 13.44 3.30 3.76
CA ASN A 37 13.11 1.99 4.33
C ASN A 37 13.17 0.92 3.24
N TYR A 38 12.51 1.16 2.09
CA TYR A 38 12.55 0.24 0.95
C TYR A 38 13.98 -0.13 0.57
N LYS A 39 14.84 0.87 0.38
CA LYS A 39 16.24 0.66 0.02
C LYS A 39 17.01 -0.12 1.09
N GLU A 40 16.72 0.10 2.37
CA GLU A 40 17.34 -0.62 3.48
C GLU A 40 16.91 -2.09 3.52
N TRP A 41 15.63 -2.38 3.28
CA TRP A 41 15.08 -3.74 3.31
C TRP A 41 15.43 -4.56 2.06
N GLU A 42 15.33 -3.96 0.88
CA GLU A 42 15.52 -4.64 -0.41
C GLU A 42 16.96 -4.57 -0.92
N GLY A 43 17.81 -3.73 -0.31
CA GLY A 43 19.20 -3.53 -0.73
C GLY A 43 19.38 -2.82 -2.07
N GLN A 44 18.30 -2.35 -2.70
CA GLN A 44 18.30 -1.70 -4.02
C GLN A 44 17.29 -0.56 -4.11
N GLU A 45 17.44 0.27 -5.14
CA GLU A 45 16.49 1.36 -5.44
C GLU A 45 15.17 0.78 -6.00
N PRO A 46 14.00 1.33 -5.64
CA PRO A 46 12.74 0.90 -6.23
C PRO A 46 12.67 1.31 -7.70
N THR A 47 12.17 0.41 -8.54
CA THR A 47 11.97 0.67 -9.98
C THR A 47 10.52 0.94 -10.33
N THR A 48 9.58 0.69 -9.40
CA THR A 48 8.16 0.94 -9.61
C THR A 48 7.46 1.49 -8.36
N LEU A 49 6.35 2.18 -8.61
CA LEU A 49 5.33 2.51 -7.62
C LEU A 49 4.09 1.67 -7.98
N THR A 50 3.57 0.93 -7.02
CA THR A 50 2.40 0.07 -7.21
C THR A 50 1.22 0.61 -6.41
N VAL A 51 0.03 0.51 -7.00
CA VAL A 51 -1.23 0.97 -6.40
C VAL A 51 -2.19 -0.19 -6.33
N HIS A 52 -2.65 -0.51 -5.12
CA HIS A 52 -3.56 -1.62 -4.85
C HIS A 52 -4.83 -1.13 -4.19
N ASN A 53 -5.95 -1.80 -4.48
CA ASN A 53 -7.10 -1.80 -3.57
C ASN A 53 -6.89 -2.96 -2.59
N VAL A 54 -7.10 -2.71 -1.30
CA VAL A 54 -6.76 -3.62 -0.21
C VAL A 54 -7.98 -3.77 0.70
N TRP A 55 -8.33 -5.00 1.05
CA TRP A 55 -9.49 -5.35 1.87
C TRP A 55 -9.17 -6.53 2.81
N GLN A 56 -10.07 -6.81 3.73
CA GLN A 56 -9.97 -7.96 4.64
C GLN A 56 -10.84 -9.11 4.15
N ASN A 57 -10.28 -10.31 4.11
CA ASN A 57 -10.99 -11.55 3.82
C ASN A 57 -11.06 -12.42 5.07
N TYR A 58 -12.18 -13.14 5.23
CA TYR A 58 -12.35 -14.09 6.31
C TYR A 58 -11.72 -15.44 5.94
N GLY A 59 -10.82 -15.92 6.80
CA GLY A 59 -10.12 -17.20 6.68
C GLY A 59 -10.96 -18.42 7.07
N GLY A 60 -12.26 -18.24 7.34
CA GLY A 60 -13.18 -19.34 7.60
C GLY A 60 -13.17 -19.86 9.04
N PRO A 61 -14.26 -20.52 9.46
CA PRO A 61 -14.42 -21.01 10.83
C PRO A 61 -13.57 -22.26 11.10
N GLU A 62 -13.36 -23.10 10.09
CA GLU A 62 -12.57 -24.35 10.17
C GLU A 62 -11.08 -24.09 10.48
N GLU A 63 -10.59 -22.88 10.21
CA GLU A 63 -9.20 -22.48 10.43
C GLU A 63 -9.05 -21.58 11.68
N GLY A 64 -10.06 -21.52 12.56
CA GLY A 64 -10.00 -20.75 13.82
C GLY A 64 -10.53 -19.32 13.74
N GLY A 65 -11.17 -18.92 12.63
CA GLY A 65 -11.91 -17.65 12.53
C GLY A 65 -11.04 -16.39 12.38
N TRP A 66 -9.87 -16.52 11.75
CA TRP A 66 -8.95 -15.43 11.50
C TRP A 66 -9.30 -14.62 10.23
N TRP A 67 -8.68 -13.46 10.09
CA TRP A 67 -8.82 -12.55 8.94
C TRP A 67 -7.47 -12.33 8.30
N TYR A 68 -7.47 -12.07 6.99
CA TYR A 68 -6.27 -11.75 6.25
C TYR A 68 -6.46 -10.60 5.28
N THR A 69 -5.40 -9.81 5.14
CA THR A 69 -5.34 -8.76 4.15
C THR A 69 -5.20 -9.38 2.76
N ALA A 70 -6.12 -9.01 1.88
CA ALA A 70 -6.04 -9.30 0.46
C ALA A 70 -6.04 -7.99 -0.32
N GLY A 71 -5.52 -8.01 -1.52
CA GLY A 71 -5.51 -6.85 -2.37
C GLY A 71 -5.31 -7.21 -3.83
N GLY A 72 -5.59 -6.24 -4.68
CA GLY A 72 -5.45 -6.36 -6.11
C GLY A 72 -4.99 -5.06 -6.74
N PRO A 73 -4.40 -5.10 -7.94
CA PRO A 73 -4.08 -3.90 -8.68
C PRO A 73 -5.33 -3.03 -8.80
N VAL A 74 -5.19 -1.71 -8.63
CA VAL A 74 -6.32 -0.82 -8.92
C VAL A 74 -6.68 -0.96 -10.40
N SER A 75 -7.79 -1.65 -10.67
CA SER A 75 -8.42 -1.74 -11.98
C SER A 75 -9.85 -1.23 -11.84
N SER A 76 -10.02 0.09 -11.81
CA SER A 76 -11.37 0.64 -11.86
C SER A 76 -11.81 0.75 -13.32
N PRO A 77 -12.91 0.09 -13.74
CA PRO A 77 -13.50 0.31 -15.05
C PRO A 77 -14.08 1.74 -15.19
N PHE A 78 -14.26 2.46 -14.08
CA PHE A 78 -14.77 3.83 -14.07
C PHE A 78 -13.69 4.89 -14.29
N TRP A 79 -12.41 4.54 -14.14
CA TRP A 79 -11.29 5.48 -14.25
C TRP A 79 -10.38 5.08 -15.41
N ILE A 80 -10.78 5.47 -16.62
CA ILE A 80 -9.97 5.32 -17.83
C ILE A 80 -8.64 6.08 -17.63
N GLY A 81 -7.53 5.33 -17.57
CA GLY A 81 -6.17 5.89 -17.49
C GLY A 81 -5.42 5.61 -16.19
N ASP A 82 -6.04 4.95 -15.21
CA ASP A 82 -5.41 4.69 -13.92
C ASP A 82 -4.42 3.54 -13.98
N LYS A 83 -3.14 3.87 -13.85
CA LYS A 83 -2.04 2.90 -13.83
C LYS A 83 -1.88 2.36 -12.41
N SER A 84 -2.08 1.05 -12.26
CA SER A 84 -1.74 0.32 -11.04
C SER A 84 -0.22 0.19 -10.85
N THR A 85 0.58 0.42 -11.89
CA THR A 85 2.04 0.38 -11.85
C THR A 85 2.63 1.59 -12.56
N ILE A 86 3.50 2.33 -11.88
CA ILE A 86 4.21 3.50 -12.41
C ILE A 86 5.71 3.21 -12.38
N CYS A 87 6.38 3.28 -13.53
CA CYS A 87 7.83 3.12 -13.59
C CYS A 87 8.54 4.35 -12.99
N ILE A 88 9.53 4.09 -12.15
CA ILE A 88 10.37 5.07 -11.48
C ILE A 88 11.78 4.97 -12.03
N TYR A 89 12.36 6.12 -12.41
CA TYR A 89 13.74 6.18 -12.92
C TYR A 89 14.70 6.88 -11.96
N ASN A 90 14.20 7.61 -10.97
CA ASN A 90 15.00 8.25 -9.93
C ASN A 90 14.16 8.62 -8.70
N LYS A 91 14.84 8.85 -7.58
CA LYS A 91 14.22 9.23 -6.29
C LYS A 91 13.32 10.48 -6.36
N LYS A 92 13.72 11.51 -7.11
CA LYS A 92 12.94 12.76 -7.21
C LYS A 92 11.60 12.51 -7.89
N GLN A 93 11.60 11.74 -8.97
CA GLN A 93 10.40 11.29 -9.65
C GLN A 93 9.56 10.41 -8.70
N ALA A 94 10.17 9.41 -8.05
CA ALA A 94 9.52 8.48 -7.13
C ALA A 94 8.64 9.20 -6.09
N VAL A 95 9.25 10.15 -5.37
CA VAL A 95 8.59 10.90 -4.29
C VAL A 95 7.52 11.83 -4.85
N ARG A 96 7.76 12.46 -6.00
CA ARG A 96 6.77 13.32 -6.65
C ARG A 96 5.51 12.52 -7.01
N GLU A 97 5.67 11.38 -7.69
CA GLU A 97 4.53 10.54 -8.08
C GLU A 97 3.76 10.03 -6.85
N ALA A 98 4.45 9.65 -5.79
CA ALA A 98 3.81 9.19 -4.55
C ALA A 98 3.02 10.30 -3.83
N ILE A 99 3.51 11.54 -3.86
CA ILE A 99 2.77 12.71 -3.36
C ILE A 99 1.51 12.97 -4.21
N GLU A 100 1.62 12.87 -5.54
CA GLU A 100 0.45 13.05 -6.41
C GLU A 100 -0.61 11.98 -6.17
N LEU A 101 -0.21 10.71 -6.00
CA LEU A 101 -1.13 9.64 -5.61
C LEU A 101 -1.76 9.87 -4.24
N THR A 102 -0.98 10.40 -3.28
CA THR A 102 -1.49 10.75 -1.94
C THR A 102 -2.65 11.73 -2.01
N ARG A 103 -2.53 12.74 -2.87
CA ARG A 103 -3.56 13.76 -3.10
C ARG A 103 -4.74 13.17 -3.85
N LYS A 104 -4.47 12.48 -4.95
CA LYS A 104 -5.48 11.89 -5.83
C LYS A 104 -6.43 10.95 -5.08
N TRP A 105 -5.87 10.05 -4.28
CA TRP A 105 -6.63 9.03 -3.57
C TRP A 105 -6.94 9.40 -2.12
N ARG A 106 -6.60 10.62 -1.69
CA ARG A 106 -6.74 11.10 -0.31
C ARG A 106 -6.26 10.06 0.70
N LEU A 107 -5.06 9.51 0.47
CA LEU A 107 -4.59 8.30 1.17
C LEU A 107 -4.67 8.42 2.71
N HIS A 108 -4.37 9.62 3.22
CA HIS A 108 -4.37 9.94 4.65
C HIS A 108 -5.76 10.07 5.30
N GLU A 109 -6.83 10.07 4.51
CA GLU A 109 -8.22 10.22 4.96
C GLU A 109 -9.02 8.91 4.81
N GLN A 110 -8.36 7.85 4.35
CA GLN A 110 -9.02 6.58 4.13
C GLN A 110 -9.34 5.89 5.46
N PRO A 111 -10.50 5.21 5.53
CA PRO A 111 -10.87 4.46 6.72
C PRO A 111 -9.93 3.27 6.96
N SER A 112 -9.85 2.83 8.21
CA SER A 112 -9.19 1.58 8.59
C SER A 112 -9.92 0.40 7.95
N THR A 113 -9.19 -0.43 7.21
CA THR A 113 -9.70 -1.69 6.65
C THR A 113 -9.96 -2.75 7.72
N THR A 114 -9.44 -2.55 8.94
CA THR A 114 -9.66 -3.43 10.11
C THR A 114 -11.05 -3.28 10.70
N ASP A 115 -11.51 -2.03 10.80
CA ASP A 115 -12.71 -1.69 11.56
C ASP A 115 -13.98 -1.80 10.70
N SER A 116 -13.80 -2.03 9.39
CA SER A 116 -14.88 -2.07 8.42
C SER A 116 -14.72 -3.27 7.50
N ARG A 117 -15.34 -4.39 7.87
CA ARG A 117 -15.23 -5.73 7.25
C ARG A 117 -15.76 -5.83 5.80
N GLU A 118 -16.02 -4.69 5.15
CA GLU A 118 -16.52 -4.57 3.78
C GLU A 118 -15.93 -3.36 3.03
N LEU A 119 -15.07 -2.54 3.66
CA LEU A 119 -14.46 -1.38 3.01
C LEU A 119 -13.05 -1.72 2.51
N GLY A 120 -12.80 -1.43 1.25
CA GLY A 120 -11.46 -1.42 0.68
C GLY A 120 -10.75 -0.08 0.92
N ALA A 121 -9.43 -0.11 0.97
CA ALA A 121 -8.58 1.08 0.97
C ALA A 121 -7.53 0.99 -0.14
N ILE A 122 -7.15 2.14 -0.68
CA ILE A 122 -6.06 2.28 -1.62
C ILE A 122 -4.73 2.28 -0.87
N GLU A 123 -3.80 1.44 -1.32
CA GLU A 123 -2.44 1.39 -0.83
C GLU A 123 -1.45 1.68 -1.95
N VAL A 124 -0.39 2.43 -1.61
CA VAL A 124 0.68 2.79 -2.54
C VAL A 124 2.00 2.34 -1.97
N ASN A 125 2.74 1.53 -2.73
CA ASN A 125 4.00 0.92 -2.28
C ASN A 125 5.11 1.08 -3.32
N PHE A 126 6.34 1.31 -2.84
CA PHE A 126 7.55 1.14 -3.65
C PHE A 126 7.80 -0.34 -3.91
N SER A 127 8.26 -0.68 -5.12
CA SER A 127 8.51 -2.06 -5.52
C SER A 127 9.57 -2.15 -6.64
N ASN A 128 9.93 -3.37 -7.01
CA ASN A 128 10.66 -3.70 -8.23
C ASN A 128 9.83 -4.50 -9.26
N GLY A 129 8.56 -4.76 -8.94
CA GLY A 129 7.62 -5.51 -9.78
C GLY A 129 6.44 -4.67 -10.28
N TYR A 130 5.47 -5.34 -10.89
CA TYR A 130 4.17 -4.75 -11.20
C TYR A 130 3.16 -5.06 -10.09
N ALA A 131 2.12 -4.25 -9.99
CA ALA A 131 1.02 -4.50 -9.06
C ALA A 131 0.37 -5.86 -9.36
N LYS A 132 0.20 -6.67 -8.32
CA LYS A 132 -0.35 -8.04 -8.40
C LYS A 132 -1.45 -8.22 -7.37
N TYR A 133 -2.23 -9.28 -7.56
CA TYR A 133 -3.10 -9.76 -6.51
C TYR A 133 -2.27 -10.37 -5.37
N PHE A 134 -2.73 -10.18 -4.14
CA PHE A 134 -2.17 -10.84 -2.98
C PHE A 134 -3.27 -11.20 -1.97
N PRO A 135 -3.07 -12.24 -1.17
CA PRO A 135 -2.07 -13.28 -1.39
C PRO A 135 -2.40 -14.07 -2.67
N GLU A 136 -1.39 -14.63 -3.36
CA GLU A 136 -1.60 -15.40 -4.61
C GLU A 136 -2.40 -16.69 -4.35
N GLU A 137 -2.23 -17.27 -3.16
CA GLU A 137 -3.02 -18.38 -2.66
C GLU A 137 -3.60 -18.00 -1.30
N ARG A 138 -4.77 -18.56 -0.96
CA ARG A 138 -5.36 -18.37 0.37
C ARG A 138 -4.36 -18.87 1.42
N PRO A 139 -3.95 -18.03 2.39
CA PRO A 139 -3.03 -18.48 3.43
C PRO A 139 -3.73 -19.58 4.23
N ARG A 140 -2.97 -20.60 4.61
CA ARG A 140 -3.42 -21.66 5.51
C ARG A 140 -2.52 -21.63 6.73
N TYR A 141 -3.12 -21.69 7.91
CA TYR A 141 -2.38 -21.95 9.14
C TYR A 141 -2.37 -23.46 9.38
N GLU A 142 -1.17 -24.02 9.53
CA GLU A 142 -0.94 -25.37 10.07
C GLU A 142 -0.82 -25.31 11.60
#